data_AF-A0A9P5JRF0-F1
#
_entry.id   AF-A0A9P5JRF0-F1
#
_cell.length_a   1.000
_cell.length_b   1.000
_cell.length_c   1.000
_cell.angle_alpha   90.00
_cell.angle_beta   90.00
_cell.angle_gamma   90.00
#
_symmetry.space_group_name_H-M   'P 1'
#
loop_
_entity.id
_entity.type
_entity.pdbx_description
1 polymer ?
#
loop_
_entity_poly.entity_id
_entity_poly.type
_entity_poly.pdbx_seq_one_letter_code
_entity_poly.pdbx_strand_id
1 'polypeptide(L)'
;MEEWAKKQVAVAAGEVPAPAPTENVSKVATPIVITNVLPPQSSMELPIVKLLSHPGYLAYQGHVGSLSLVPNTFLKFIPPAWDHPGEGDDGLLSEAQVKEWKRRVKMYLGPAVEAFGDARILFGTSPALSDGKVRIKPEDWYALARESIAEVGVEQEGIDAIFAANTIKIYGNPTA
;
A
#
# COMPACT_ATOMS: atom_id res chain seq x y z
N MET A 1 44.22 -10.99 48.51
CA MET A 1 43.02 -11.51 49.20
C MET A 1 42.11 -10.40 49.76
N GLU A 2 42.32 -9.12 49.44
CA GLU A 2 41.54 -8.01 50.00
C GLU A 2 40.38 -7.51 49.11
N GLU A 3 40.29 -7.94 47.85
CA GLU A 3 39.21 -7.48 46.95
C GLU A 3 37.89 -8.23 47.10
N TRP A 4 37.90 -9.43 47.70
CA TRP A 4 36.66 -10.19 47.90
C TRP A 4 35.84 -9.71 49.09
N ALA A 5 36.49 -9.05 50.07
CA ALA A 5 35.82 -8.48 51.24
C ALA A 5 35.06 -7.18 50.92
N LYS A 6 35.57 -6.34 50.01
CA LYS A 6 34.91 -5.09 49.60
C LYS A 6 33.60 -5.32 48.84
N LYS A 7 33.49 -6.43 48.11
CA LYS A 7 32.28 -6.77 47.36
C LYS A 7 31.12 -7.22 48.26
N GLN A 8 31.41 -7.72 49.46
CA GLN A 8 30.40 -8.16 50.44
C GLN A 8 29.85 -6.98 51.27
N VAL A 9 30.64 -5.93 51.50
CA VAL A 9 30.19 -4.75 52.25
C VAL A 9 29.19 -3.89 51.45
N ALA A 10 29.33 -3.84 50.11
CA ALA A 10 28.40 -3.10 49.25
C ALA A 10 26.99 -3.71 49.16
N VAL A 11 26.80 -4.96 49.59
CA VAL A 11 25.48 -5.63 49.61
C VAL A 11 24.72 -5.34 50.92
N ALA A 12 25.41 -4.88 51.98
CA ALA A 12 24.81 -4.61 53.29
C ALA A 12 24.30 -3.17 53.47
N ALA A 13 24.70 -2.24 52.59
CA ALA A 13 24.15 -0.89 52.56
C ALA A 13 22.96 -0.87 51.60
N GLY A 14 21.74 -0.84 52.15
CA GLY A 14 20.48 -0.80 51.42
C GLY A 14 20.26 0.48 50.62
N GLU A 15 21.11 0.73 49.63
CA GLU A 15 20.97 1.79 48.66
C GLU A 15 20.33 1.20 47.42
N VAL A 16 19.01 1.37 47.31
CA VAL A 16 18.24 0.98 46.12
C VAL A 16 18.79 1.79 44.96
N PRO A 17 19.45 1.18 43.96
CA PRO A 17 19.88 1.91 42.78
C PRO A 17 18.62 2.44 42.09
N ALA A 18 18.58 3.76 41.86
CA ALA A 18 17.51 4.39 41.11
C ALA A 18 17.23 3.59 39.81
N PRO A 19 15.96 3.36 39.45
CA PRO A 19 15.67 2.65 38.22
C PRO A 19 16.32 3.41 37.07
N ALA A 20 17.18 2.73 36.31
CA ALA A 20 17.75 3.25 35.08
C ALA A 20 16.62 3.86 34.23
N PRO A 21 16.86 4.98 33.53
CA PRO A 21 15.88 5.50 32.59
C PRO A 21 15.57 4.38 31.61
N THR A 22 14.36 3.83 31.71
CA THR A 22 13.85 2.86 30.75
C THR A 22 13.85 3.58 29.42
N GLU A 23 14.84 3.27 28.58
CA GLU A 23 14.79 3.55 27.15
C GLU A 23 13.50 2.90 26.66
N ASN A 24 12.45 3.73 26.57
CA ASN A 24 11.27 3.43 25.81
C ASN A 24 11.73 3.48 24.36
N VAL A 25 12.40 2.41 23.91
CA VAL A 25 12.55 2.13 22.49
C VAL A 25 11.12 1.92 22.02
N SER A 26 10.48 3.00 21.58
CA SER A 26 9.20 2.94 20.90
C SER A 26 9.39 1.94 19.78
N LYS A 27 8.87 0.71 19.94
CA LYS A 27 8.95 -0.30 18.90
C LYS A 27 8.34 0.34 17.67
N VAL A 28 9.19 0.69 16.71
CA VAL A 28 8.75 1.21 15.42
C VAL A 28 7.90 0.10 14.85
N ALA A 29 6.59 0.34 14.82
CA ALA A 29 5.65 -0.68 14.42
C ALA A 29 5.95 -1.05 12.97
N THR A 30 6.11 -2.35 12.72
CA THR A 30 6.47 -2.85 11.40
C THR A 30 5.37 -2.50 10.40
N PRO A 31 5.71 -1.90 9.25
CA PRO A 31 4.72 -1.52 8.25
C PRO A 31 4.10 -2.78 7.63
N ILE A 32 2.78 -2.83 7.57
CA ILE A 32 2.01 -3.90 6.93
C ILE A 32 1.63 -3.42 5.54
N VAL A 33 2.20 -4.04 4.50
CA VAL A 33 1.88 -3.71 3.11
C VAL A 33 0.89 -4.73 2.56
N ILE A 34 -0.30 -4.26 2.20
CA ILE A 34 -1.36 -5.09 1.63
C ILE A 34 -1.34 -4.95 0.10
N THR A 35 -1.28 -6.09 -0.58
CA THR A 35 -1.34 -6.21 -2.03
C THR A 35 -2.71 -6.74 -2.46
N ASN A 36 -3.03 -6.61 -3.75
CA ASN A 36 -4.28 -7.13 -4.34
C ASN A 36 -5.59 -6.50 -3.82
N VAL A 37 -5.50 -5.38 -3.11
CA VAL A 37 -6.67 -4.56 -2.72
C VAL A 37 -6.90 -3.44 -3.72
N LEU A 38 -5.85 -2.80 -4.23
CA LEU A 38 -5.95 -1.62 -5.08
C LEU A 38 -5.24 -1.83 -6.44
N PRO A 39 -5.98 -1.90 -7.56
CA PRO A 39 -7.42 -2.11 -7.67
C PRO A 39 -7.79 -3.60 -7.46
N PRO A 40 -9.02 -3.91 -7.01
CA PRO A 40 -9.46 -5.28 -6.84
C PRO A 40 -9.61 -6.00 -8.18
N GLN A 41 -9.52 -7.33 -8.16
CA GLN A 41 -9.79 -8.15 -9.33
C GLN A 41 -11.29 -8.06 -9.67
N SER A 42 -11.60 -7.67 -10.90
CA SER A 42 -12.98 -7.52 -11.38
C SER A 42 -13.09 -7.96 -12.84
N SER A 43 -14.19 -8.63 -13.18
CA SER A 43 -14.54 -8.94 -14.57
C SER A 43 -14.95 -7.67 -15.31
N MET A 44 -14.48 -7.52 -16.56
CA MET A 44 -14.84 -6.40 -17.44
C MET A 44 -16.25 -6.50 -18.03
N GLU A 45 -16.94 -7.62 -17.84
CA GLU A 45 -18.26 -7.86 -18.42
C GLU A 45 -19.34 -6.89 -17.90
N LEU A 46 -19.18 -6.36 -16.68
CA LEU A 46 -20.15 -5.47 -16.06
C LEU A 46 -19.84 -4.00 -16.39
N PRO A 47 -20.77 -3.23 -16.99
CA PRO A 47 -20.58 -1.80 -17.23
C PRO A 47 -20.34 -1.03 -15.92
N ILE A 48 -19.45 -0.02 -15.94
CA ILE A 48 -19.10 0.81 -14.77
C ILE A 48 -20.30 1.36 -14.01
N VAL A 49 -21.33 1.80 -14.73
CA VAL A 49 -22.53 2.38 -14.11
C VAL A 49 -23.21 1.39 -13.17
N LYS A 50 -23.20 0.09 -13.50
CA LYS A 50 -23.75 -0.97 -12.66
C LYS A 50 -22.80 -1.39 -11.54
N LEU A 51 -21.49 -1.13 -11.68
CA LEU A 51 -20.50 -1.42 -10.64
C LEU A 51 -20.65 -0.51 -9.42
N LEU A 52 -21.04 0.75 -9.59
CA LEU A 52 -21.24 1.66 -8.46
C LEU A 52 -22.30 1.17 -7.46
N SER A 53 -23.32 0.48 -7.95
CA SER A 53 -24.37 -0.15 -7.12
C SER A 53 -24.10 -1.62 -6.81
N HIS A 54 -23.00 -2.19 -7.31
CA HIS A 54 -22.72 -3.61 -7.15
C HIS A 54 -22.29 -3.91 -5.71
N PRO A 55 -22.79 -4.98 -5.08
CA PRO A 55 -22.42 -5.33 -3.70
C PRO A 55 -20.90 -5.51 -3.52
N GLY A 56 -20.19 -5.94 -4.55
CA GLY A 56 -18.72 -6.04 -4.53
C GLY A 56 -18.02 -4.67 -4.38
N TYR A 57 -18.54 -3.62 -4.99
CA TYR A 57 -17.97 -2.26 -4.84
C TYR A 57 -18.27 -1.69 -3.45
N LEU A 58 -19.49 -1.88 -2.95
CA LEU A 58 -19.87 -1.45 -1.60
C LEU A 58 -19.06 -2.20 -0.53
N ALA A 59 -18.86 -3.51 -0.72
CA ALA A 59 -18.00 -4.32 0.14
C ALA A 59 -16.54 -3.83 0.10
N TYR A 60 -16.04 -3.47 -1.08
CA TYR A 60 -14.72 -2.87 -1.22
C TYR A 60 -14.59 -1.54 -0.46
N GLN A 61 -15.56 -0.64 -0.57
CA GLN A 61 -15.55 0.63 0.16
C GLN A 61 -15.50 0.40 1.68
N GLY A 62 -16.34 -0.49 2.20
CA GLY A 62 -16.32 -0.86 3.61
C GLY A 62 -15.01 -1.54 4.05
N HIS A 63 -14.45 -2.40 3.20
CA HIS A 63 -13.19 -3.09 3.47
C HIS A 63 -12.00 -2.12 3.53
N VAL A 64 -11.87 -1.23 2.54
CA VAL A 64 -10.83 -0.20 2.49
C VAL A 64 -10.94 0.75 3.67
N GLY A 65 -12.15 1.20 4.00
CA GLY A 65 -12.38 2.03 5.19
C GLY A 65 -12.03 1.32 6.51
N SER A 66 -12.24 0.01 6.59
CA SER A 66 -11.86 -0.76 7.78
C SER A 66 -10.34 -0.93 7.90
N LEU A 67 -9.65 -1.17 6.78
CA LEU A 67 -8.20 -1.31 6.78
C LEU A 67 -7.47 0.01 7.12
N SER A 68 -8.04 1.16 6.77
CA SER A 68 -7.42 2.46 7.05
C SER A 68 -7.38 2.82 8.54
N LEU A 69 -8.21 2.17 9.37
CA LEU A 69 -8.20 2.29 10.83
C LEU A 69 -6.92 1.74 11.46
N VAL A 70 -6.20 0.86 10.75
CA VAL A 70 -4.91 0.33 11.20
C VAL A 70 -3.81 1.31 10.74
N PRO A 71 -3.16 2.03 11.66
CA PRO A 71 -2.29 3.16 11.30
C PRO A 71 -1.04 2.75 10.51
N ASN A 72 -0.54 1.53 10.71
CA ASN A 72 0.67 1.01 10.05
C ASN A 72 0.36 0.18 8.80
N THR A 73 -0.84 0.32 8.25
CA THR A 73 -1.26 -0.39 7.04
C THR A 73 -1.10 0.49 5.81
N PHE A 74 -0.46 -0.06 4.79
CA PHE A 74 -0.18 0.58 3.51
C PHE A 74 -0.80 -0.23 2.37
N LEU A 75 -1.34 0.46 1.37
CA LEU A 75 -1.89 -0.19 0.18
C LEU A 75 -0.89 -0.13 -0.97
N LYS A 76 -0.64 -1.28 -1.59
CA LYS A 76 0.15 -1.33 -2.82
C LYS A 76 -0.77 -1.14 -4.02
N PHE A 77 -0.58 -0.06 -4.75
CA PHE A 77 -1.23 0.24 -6.02
C PHE A 77 -0.48 -0.46 -7.16
N ILE A 78 -1.01 -1.59 -7.60
CA ILE A 78 -0.39 -2.49 -8.58
C ILE A 78 -1.33 -2.71 -9.76
N PRO A 79 -0.82 -3.12 -10.93
CA PRO A 79 -1.70 -3.47 -12.03
C PRO A 79 -2.56 -4.68 -11.61
N PRO A 80 -3.88 -4.62 -11.80
CA PRO A 80 -4.78 -5.72 -11.45
C PRO A 80 -4.62 -6.87 -12.44
N ALA A 81 -4.84 -8.10 -11.97
CA ALA A 81 -5.09 -9.24 -12.85
C ALA A 81 -6.59 -9.24 -13.21
N TRP A 82 -6.96 -8.62 -14.32
CA TRP A 82 -8.34 -8.66 -14.82
C TRP A 82 -8.48 -9.69 -15.93
N ASP A 83 -9.52 -10.52 -15.85
CA ASP A 83 -9.80 -11.63 -16.75
C ASP A 83 -10.28 -11.13 -18.12
N HIS A 84 -9.38 -10.55 -18.92
CA HIS A 84 -9.68 -10.35 -20.33
C HIS A 84 -8.45 -10.64 -21.16
N PRO A 85 -8.46 -11.66 -22.04
CA PRO A 85 -7.39 -11.79 -23.01
C PRO A 85 -7.34 -10.48 -23.81
N GLY A 86 -6.16 -9.89 -23.93
CA GLY A 86 -5.96 -8.73 -24.81
C GLY A 86 -6.50 -9.12 -26.18
N GLU A 87 -7.48 -8.36 -26.69
CA GLU A 87 -8.09 -8.63 -28.00
C GLU A 87 -7.18 -8.19 -29.16
N GLY A 88 -6.00 -7.62 -28.87
CA GLY A 88 -4.98 -7.33 -29.86
C GLY A 88 -4.18 -8.56 -30.25
N ASP A 89 -3.75 -8.62 -31.51
CA ASP A 89 -2.91 -9.68 -32.10
C ASP A 89 -1.64 -10.00 -31.27
N ASP A 90 -1.18 -9.05 -30.45
CA ASP A 90 0.02 -9.14 -29.59
C ASP A 90 -0.29 -9.46 -28.11
N GLY A 91 -1.55 -9.72 -27.75
CA GLY A 91 -1.99 -9.86 -26.35
C GLY A 91 -1.99 -8.55 -25.55
N LEU A 92 -1.84 -7.41 -26.25
CA LEU A 92 -1.96 -6.06 -25.71
C LEU A 92 -3.43 -5.61 -25.70
N LEU A 93 -3.74 -4.68 -24.79
CA LEU A 93 -5.09 -4.12 -24.63
C LEU A 93 -5.41 -3.15 -25.76
N SER A 94 -6.65 -3.16 -26.25
CA SER A 94 -7.13 -2.14 -27.18
C SER A 94 -7.30 -0.78 -26.48
N GLU A 95 -7.29 0.32 -27.24
CA GLU A 95 -7.49 1.67 -26.68
C GLU A 95 -8.81 1.80 -25.90
N ALA A 96 -9.87 1.13 -26.37
CA ALA A 96 -11.17 1.09 -25.70
C ALA A 96 -11.07 0.39 -24.33
N GLN A 97 -10.31 -0.72 -24.27
CA GLN A 97 -10.05 -1.44 -23.02
C GLN A 97 -9.22 -0.58 -22.07
N VAL A 98 -8.17 0.09 -22.53
CA VAL A 98 -7.34 1.00 -21.71
C VAL A 98 -8.18 2.14 -21.12
N LYS A 99 -9.10 2.71 -21.89
CA LYS A 99 -10.00 3.77 -21.42
C LYS A 99 -10.97 3.27 -20.35
N GLU A 100 -11.52 2.08 -20.54
CA GLU A 100 -12.39 1.42 -19.56
C GLU A 100 -11.63 1.08 -18.28
N TRP A 101 -10.38 0.63 -18.41
CA TRP A 101 -9.48 0.36 -17.30
C TRP A 101 -9.22 1.60 -16.48
N LYS A 102 -8.82 2.70 -17.14
CA LYS A 102 -8.59 3.98 -16.49
C LYS A 102 -9.82 4.40 -15.67
N ARG A 103 -11.04 4.28 -16.23
CA ARG A 103 -12.26 4.62 -15.50
C ARG A 103 -12.50 3.73 -14.28
N ARG A 104 -12.25 2.43 -14.37
CA ARG A 104 -12.39 1.50 -13.23
C ARG A 104 -11.36 1.73 -12.15
N VAL A 105 -10.10 1.92 -12.54
CA VAL A 105 -9.01 2.27 -11.62
C VAL A 105 -9.40 3.49 -10.81
N LYS A 106 -9.87 4.56 -11.46
CA LYS A 106 -10.33 5.78 -10.76
C LYS A 106 -11.47 5.52 -9.77
N MET A 107 -12.45 4.71 -10.16
CA MET A 107 -13.60 4.38 -9.30
C MET A 107 -13.17 3.69 -7.99
N TYR A 108 -12.15 2.83 -8.03
CA TYR A 108 -11.60 2.18 -6.83
C TYR A 108 -10.57 3.04 -6.10
N LEU A 109 -9.89 3.93 -6.82
CA LEU A 109 -8.87 4.80 -6.28
C LEU A 109 -9.46 5.90 -5.38
N GLY A 110 -10.62 6.46 -5.72
CA GLY A 110 -11.30 7.47 -4.89
C GLY A 110 -11.45 7.04 -3.43
N PRO A 111 -12.17 5.94 -3.13
CA PRO A 111 -12.31 5.43 -1.76
C PRO A 111 -10.97 5.08 -1.07
N ALA A 112 -9.97 4.64 -1.83
CA ALA A 112 -8.65 4.32 -1.28
C ALA A 112 -7.88 5.58 -0.87
N VAL A 113 -7.86 6.61 -1.71
CA VAL A 113 -7.25 7.91 -1.41
C VAL A 113 -7.98 8.59 -0.25
N GLU A 114 -9.31 8.56 -0.23
CA GLU A 114 -10.10 9.12 0.87
C GLU A 114 -9.82 8.43 2.21
N ALA A 115 -9.66 7.11 2.22
CA ALA A 115 -9.45 6.35 3.45
C ALA A 115 -7.97 6.35 3.91
N PHE A 116 -7.02 6.15 3.00
CA PHE A 116 -5.60 6.00 3.32
C PHE A 116 -4.82 7.31 3.25
N GLY A 117 -5.30 8.28 2.50
CA GLY A 117 -4.51 9.42 2.05
C GLY A 117 -3.47 9.01 1.00
N ASP A 118 -2.78 10.00 0.48
CA ASP A 118 -1.61 9.87 -0.39
C ASP A 118 -0.39 9.27 0.34
N ALA A 119 -0.21 9.56 1.64
CA ALA A 119 0.94 9.12 2.44
C ALA A 119 1.01 7.60 2.72
N ARG A 120 -0.09 6.85 2.49
CA ARG A 120 -0.17 5.40 2.80
C ARG A 120 -0.42 4.52 1.57
N ILE A 121 -0.28 5.06 0.37
CA ILE A 121 -0.38 4.33 -0.88
C ILE A 121 1.01 4.21 -1.51
N LEU A 122 1.34 3.02 -2.02
CA LEU A 122 2.64 2.67 -2.60
C LEU A 122 2.46 2.21 -4.05
N PHE A 123 3.12 2.86 -4.99
CA PHE A 123 3.11 2.39 -6.37
C PHE A 123 3.89 1.08 -6.56
N GLY A 124 3.40 0.21 -7.43
CA GLY A 124 4.11 -0.97 -7.89
C GLY A 124 3.81 -1.29 -9.35
N THR A 125 4.81 -1.84 -10.03
CA THR A 125 4.76 -2.17 -11.47
C THR A 125 4.43 -3.63 -11.76
N SER A 126 4.61 -4.52 -10.78
CA SER A 126 4.38 -5.96 -10.95
C SER A 126 2.96 -6.36 -10.51
N PRO A 127 2.20 -7.12 -11.32
CA PRO A 127 0.89 -7.61 -10.94
C PRO A 127 0.98 -8.59 -9.76
N ALA A 128 -0.07 -8.64 -8.92
CA ALA A 128 -0.10 -9.54 -7.76
C ALA A 128 -0.23 -11.02 -8.15
N LEU A 129 -0.90 -11.33 -9.26
CA LEU A 129 -1.06 -12.68 -9.78
C LEU A 129 -0.45 -12.78 -11.17
N SER A 130 0.56 -13.63 -11.30
CA SER A 130 1.26 -13.94 -12.55
C SER A 130 0.52 -14.99 -13.38
N ASP A 131 -0.81 -14.90 -13.51
CA ASP A 131 -1.57 -15.91 -14.26
C ASP A 131 -1.45 -15.76 -15.79
N GLY A 132 -0.53 -14.89 -16.26
CA GLY A 132 -0.08 -14.80 -17.65
C GLY A 132 -1.07 -14.23 -18.65
N LYS A 133 -2.35 -14.05 -18.28
CA LYS A 133 -3.46 -13.73 -19.19
C LYS A 133 -3.51 -12.27 -19.64
N VAL A 134 -2.95 -11.32 -18.88
CA VAL A 134 -2.87 -9.90 -19.28
C VAL A 134 -1.54 -9.30 -18.85
N ARG A 135 -0.82 -8.70 -19.79
CA ARG A 135 0.43 -7.97 -19.55
C ARG A 135 0.27 -6.54 -20.05
N ILE A 136 -0.18 -5.63 -19.17
CA ILE A 136 0.04 -4.21 -19.42
C ILE A 136 1.55 -3.96 -19.32
N LYS A 137 2.14 -3.18 -20.23
CA LYS A 137 3.55 -2.85 -20.11
C LYS A 137 3.75 -1.99 -18.86
N PRO A 138 4.88 -2.13 -18.14
CA PRO A 138 5.15 -1.31 -16.95
C PRO A 138 5.10 0.20 -17.22
N GLU A 139 5.50 0.62 -18.43
CA GLU A 139 5.43 2.01 -18.90
C GLU A 139 3.98 2.51 -19.03
N ASP A 140 3.12 1.72 -19.69
CA ASP A 140 1.71 2.04 -19.88
C ASP A 140 0.96 2.09 -18.54
N TRP A 141 1.31 1.16 -17.63
CA TRP A 141 0.77 1.18 -16.27
C TRP A 141 1.20 2.42 -15.50
N TYR A 142 2.48 2.81 -15.56
CA TYR A 142 2.96 4.01 -14.90
C TYR A 142 2.21 5.27 -15.38
N ALA A 143 2.06 5.42 -16.70
CA ALA A 143 1.32 6.54 -17.28
C ALA A 143 -0.15 6.53 -16.84
N LEU A 144 -0.83 5.39 -16.97
CA LEU A 144 -2.24 5.24 -16.59
C LEU A 144 -2.46 5.50 -15.10
N ALA A 145 -1.61 4.95 -14.24
CA ALA A 145 -1.64 5.12 -12.80
C ALA A 145 -1.49 6.60 -12.42
N ARG A 146 -0.50 7.29 -13.00
CA ARG A 146 -0.22 8.70 -12.71
C ARG A 146 -1.37 9.60 -13.14
N GLU A 147 -1.90 9.40 -14.35
CA GLU A 147 -3.06 10.13 -14.83
C GLU A 147 -4.31 9.86 -13.99
N SER A 148 -4.52 8.61 -13.56
CA SER A 148 -5.67 8.24 -12.74
C SER A 148 -5.63 8.90 -11.36
N ILE A 149 -4.45 8.97 -10.73
CA ILE A 149 -4.25 9.65 -9.44
C ILE A 149 -4.46 11.17 -9.59
N ALA A 150 -3.90 11.77 -10.63
CA ALA A 150 -4.09 13.20 -10.91
C ALA A 150 -5.57 13.57 -11.12
N GLU A 151 -6.33 12.72 -11.83
CA GLU A 151 -7.75 12.94 -12.07
C GLU A 151 -8.65 12.73 -10.84
N VAL A 152 -8.17 12.03 -9.81
CA VAL A 152 -8.88 11.89 -8.52
C VAL A 152 -8.71 13.13 -7.64
N GLY A 153 -7.83 14.07 -8.03
CA GLY A 153 -7.63 15.35 -7.33
C GLY A 153 -6.51 15.31 -6.29
N VAL A 154 -5.59 14.35 -6.38
CA VAL A 154 -4.37 14.33 -5.55
C VAL A 154 -3.38 15.37 -6.09
N GLU A 155 -2.84 16.19 -5.19
CA GLU A 155 -1.85 17.21 -5.54
C GLU A 155 -0.51 16.59 -6.00
N GLN A 156 0.32 17.39 -6.67
CA GLN A 156 1.60 16.92 -7.20
C GLN A 156 2.52 16.33 -6.10
N GLU A 157 2.50 16.91 -4.90
CA GLU A 157 3.24 16.37 -3.74
C GLU A 157 2.76 14.96 -3.36
N GLY A 158 1.44 14.75 -3.33
CA GLY A 158 0.85 13.44 -3.05
C GLY A 158 1.15 12.41 -4.15
N ILE A 159 1.17 12.84 -5.42
CA ILE A 159 1.61 12.00 -6.53
C ILE A 159 3.07 11.56 -6.29
N ASP A 160 3.97 12.50 -6.03
CA ASP A 160 5.39 12.18 -5.83
C ASP A 160 5.61 11.31 -4.57
N ALA A 161 4.77 11.47 -3.54
CA ALA A 161 4.75 10.60 -2.37
C ALA A 161 4.39 9.15 -2.72
N ILE A 162 3.31 8.94 -3.47
CA ILE A 162 2.83 7.60 -3.88
C ILE A 162 3.87 6.88 -4.75
N PHE A 163 4.51 7.60 -5.67
CA PHE A 163 5.44 7.01 -6.64
C PHE A 163 6.87 6.84 -6.10
N ALA A 164 7.27 7.57 -5.04
CA ALA A 164 8.62 7.49 -4.51
C ALA A 164 8.72 7.60 -2.99
N ALA A 165 8.28 8.73 -2.40
CA ALA A 165 8.65 9.06 -1.01
C ALA A 165 8.16 8.04 0.02
N ASN A 166 6.94 7.51 -0.17
CA ASN A 166 6.37 6.50 0.73
C ASN A 166 7.14 5.18 0.67
N THR A 167 7.54 4.77 -0.53
CA THR A 167 8.32 3.54 -0.76
C THR A 167 9.70 3.65 -0.12
N ILE A 168 10.37 4.80 -0.25
CA ILE A 168 11.66 5.07 0.40
C ILE A 168 11.51 5.03 1.92
N LYS A 169 10.44 5.61 2.47
CA LYS A 169 10.18 5.61 3.91
C LYS A 169 10.01 4.20 4.49
N ILE A 170 9.39 3.29 3.73
CA ILE A 170 9.05 1.93 4.20
C ILE A 170 10.18 0.94 3.95
N TYR A 171 10.77 0.96 2.75
CA TYR A 171 11.76 -0.03 2.32
C TYR A 171 13.20 0.50 2.34
N GLY A 172 13.39 1.83 2.35
CA GLY A 172 14.69 2.47 2.22
C GLY A 172 15.47 2.60 3.52
N ASN A 173 14.99 2.02 4.62
CA ASN A 173 15.72 2.03 5.89
C ASN A 173 16.48 0.69 6.08
N PRO A 174 17.81 0.67 5.87
CA PRO A 174 18.61 -0.55 5.98
C PRO A 174 18.90 -0.99 7.44
N THR A 175 18.42 -0.25 8.45
CA THR A 175 18.69 -0.51 9.87
C THR A 175 17.42 -0.62 10.70
N ALA A 176 16.59 -1.62 10.38
CA ALA A 176 15.54 -2.14 11.25
C ALA A 176 15.84 -3.60 11.60
#